data_AF-C6I0R5-F1
#
_entry.id   AF-C6I0R5-F1
#
_cell.length_a   1.000
_cell.length_b   1.000
_cell.length_c   1.000
_cell.angle_alpha   90.00
_cell.angle_beta   90.00
_cell.angle_gamma   90.00
#
_symmetry.space_group_name_H-M   'P 1'
#
loop_
_entity.id
_entity.type
_entity.pdbx_description
1 polymer ?
#
loop_
_entity_poly.entity_id
_entity_poly.type
_entity_poly.pdbx_seq_one_letter_code
_entity_poly.pdbx_strand_id
1 'polypeptide(L)'
;MKDEEFGQRSSERPAQNTDTYIPGVCNIDRKGRWIRGAGAFAGLVFVVIYNEKWHLVFSHPVLYATGMVLLATGTALSLIQAMASFCVVDGLLGRTLISADHLTAPVRSPESRKKDTTRALLLIGGAFVVGFLFSAVLLISEINASR
;
A
#
# COMPACT_ATOMS: atom_id res chain seq x y z
N MET A 1 -34.07 45.30 -7.33
CA MET A 1 -32.79 45.52 -6.63
C MET A 1 -32.74 44.59 -5.42
N LYS A 2 -32.08 43.44 -5.58
CA LYS A 2 -31.17 42.76 -4.63
C LYS A 2 -31.01 41.31 -5.07
N ASP A 3 -30.16 41.15 -6.08
CA ASP A 3 -29.37 39.94 -6.30
C ASP A 3 -28.13 40.02 -5.39
N GLU A 4 -27.51 38.86 -5.16
CA GLU A 4 -26.16 38.65 -4.64
C GLU A 4 -25.92 38.83 -3.13
N GLU A 5 -25.71 37.70 -2.42
CA GLU A 5 -24.60 37.57 -1.48
C GLU A 5 -24.03 36.14 -1.54
N PHE A 6 -23.03 36.00 -2.42
CA PHE A 6 -22.04 34.93 -2.48
C PHE A 6 -21.01 35.21 -1.38
N GLY A 7 -20.77 34.25 -0.48
CA GLY A 7 -19.90 34.47 0.68
C GLY A 7 -19.21 33.20 1.17
N GLN A 8 -18.40 32.60 0.29
CA GLN A 8 -17.43 31.55 0.62
C GLN A 8 -16.55 31.98 1.81
N ARG A 9 -16.77 31.41 3.02
CA ARG A 9 -15.72 31.38 4.05
C ARG A 9 -14.78 30.21 3.76
N SER A 10 -13.79 30.51 2.94
CA SER A 10 -12.57 29.71 2.86
C SER A 10 -11.58 30.18 3.94
N SER A 11 -10.78 29.22 4.39
CA SER A 11 -9.39 29.39 4.81
C SER A 11 -9.11 29.70 6.28
N GLU A 12 -9.16 28.65 7.11
CA GLU A 12 -8.13 28.42 8.12
C GLU A 12 -7.69 26.95 8.06
N ARG A 13 -6.66 26.68 7.25
CA ARG A 13 -5.87 25.42 7.30
C ARG A 13 -4.47 25.75 7.80
N PRO A 14 -4.14 25.46 9.05
CA PRO A 14 -2.75 25.22 9.46
C PRO A 14 -2.62 23.74 9.92
N ALA A 15 -1.62 22.94 9.58
CA ALA A 15 -0.29 23.20 9.06
C ALA A 15 0.06 22.21 7.93
N GLN A 16 0.71 22.71 6.88
CA GLN A 16 1.39 21.90 5.86
C GLN A 16 2.82 21.61 6.30
N ASN A 17 3.19 20.32 6.36
CA ASN A 17 4.55 19.77 6.24
C ASN A 17 4.38 18.29 5.78
N THR A 18 4.37 18.02 4.47
CA THR A 18 5.50 17.63 3.58
C THR A 18 5.84 16.14 3.66
N ASP A 19 5.21 15.32 2.79
CA ASP A 19 5.74 14.04 2.23
C ASP A 19 4.69 13.28 1.36
N THR A 20 3.72 13.99 0.77
CA THR A 20 2.38 13.41 0.48
C THR A 20 1.97 13.46 -0.99
N TYR A 21 1.30 12.39 -1.46
CA TYR A 21 0.69 12.28 -2.79
C TYR A 21 -0.82 12.62 -2.75
N ILE A 22 -1.32 13.45 -3.67
CA ILE A 22 -2.72 13.94 -3.68
C ILE A 22 -3.31 13.91 -5.09
N PRO A 23 -4.29 13.04 -5.38
CA PRO A 23 -5.46 13.47 -6.16
C PRO A 23 -6.74 12.63 -5.88
N GLY A 24 -7.60 12.86 -4.89
CA GLY A 24 -7.66 13.93 -3.89
C GLY A 24 -8.81 13.71 -2.87
N VAL A 25 -8.55 13.33 -1.61
CA VAL A 25 -7.27 13.05 -0.95
C VAL A 25 -7.46 11.95 0.11
N CYS A 26 -6.72 10.85 0.00
CA CYS A 26 -6.49 9.92 1.10
C CYS A 26 -5.01 9.92 1.43
N ASN A 27 -4.58 10.89 2.24
CA ASN A 27 -3.25 10.87 2.83
C ASN A 27 -3.32 10.07 4.11
N ILE A 28 -2.62 8.95 4.12
CA ILE A 28 -2.48 8.16 5.33
C ILE A 28 -1.82 9.06 6.37
N ASP A 29 -2.48 9.21 7.51
CA ASP A 29 -1.97 9.96 8.64
C ASP A 29 -0.75 9.27 9.26
N ARG A 30 -0.06 9.95 10.16
CA ARG A 30 1.13 9.38 10.81
C ARG A 30 0.82 8.03 11.47
N LYS A 31 -0.36 7.87 12.09
CA LYS A 31 -0.77 6.60 12.71
C LYS A 31 -0.97 5.50 11.67
N GLY A 32 -1.65 5.79 10.56
CA GLY A 32 -1.84 4.82 9.49
C GLY A 32 -0.54 4.42 8.78
N ARG A 33 0.48 5.31 8.73
CA ARG A 33 1.82 4.99 8.24
C ARG A 33 2.52 4.03 9.19
N TRP A 34 2.44 4.30 10.50
CA TRP A 34 2.98 3.42 11.55
C TRP A 34 2.33 2.03 11.53
N ILE A 35 1.00 1.93 11.41
CA ILE A 35 0.30 0.64 11.37
C ILE A 35 0.75 -0.18 10.17
N ARG A 36 0.87 0.43 8.99
CA ARG A 36 1.34 -0.27 7.78
C ARG A 36 2.82 -0.62 7.85
N GLY A 37 3.64 0.21 8.49
CA GLY A 37 5.04 -0.09 8.78
C GLY A 37 5.18 -1.28 9.75
N ALA A 38 4.38 -1.31 10.81
CA ALA A 38 4.32 -2.45 11.73
C ALA A 38 3.80 -3.71 11.03
N GLY A 39 2.80 -3.58 10.15
CA GLY A 39 2.32 -4.67 9.30
C GLY A 39 3.40 -5.19 8.34
N ALA A 40 4.21 -4.32 7.75
CA ALA A 40 5.35 -4.70 6.93
C ALA A 40 6.42 -5.44 7.74
N PHE A 41 6.71 -4.99 8.96
CA PHE A 41 7.65 -5.68 9.83
C PHE A 41 7.13 -7.07 10.24
N ALA A 42 5.86 -7.18 10.65
CA ALA A 42 5.24 -8.46 10.96
C ALA A 42 5.21 -9.40 9.74
N GLY A 43 4.88 -8.87 8.56
CA GLY A 43 4.92 -9.61 7.30
C GLY A 43 6.32 -10.16 6.99
N LEU A 44 7.37 -9.37 7.22
CA LEU A 44 8.75 -9.81 7.05
C LEU A 44 9.10 -10.97 8.00
N VAL A 45 8.67 -10.90 9.27
CA VAL A 45 8.83 -12.01 10.23
C VAL A 45 8.13 -13.27 9.73
N PHE A 46 6.89 -13.16 9.22
CA PHE A 46 6.18 -14.30 8.64
C PHE A 46 6.87 -14.86 7.39
N VAL A 47 7.44 -14.01 6.54
CA VAL A 47 8.24 -14.43 5.38
C VAL A 47 9.41 -15.30 5.82
N VAL A 48 10.17 -14.88 6.83
CA VAL A 48 11.30 -15.66 7.36
C VAL A 48 10.82 -17.00 7.92
N ILE A 49 9.77 -17.00 8.77
CA ILE A 49 9.21 -18.24 9.33
C ILE A 49 8.68 -19.18 8.24
N TYR A 50 8.07 -18.64 7.19
CA TYR A 50 7.59 -19.44 6.06
C TYR A 50 8.76 -20.03 5.27
N ASN A 51 9.84 -19.27 5.10
CA ASN A 51 11.05 -19.69 4.39
C ASN A 51 11.74 -20.89 5.07
N GLU A 52 11.66 -21.05 6.39
CA GLU A 52 12.14 -22.26 7.10
C GLU A 52 11.54 -23.58 6.53
N LYS A 53 10.38 -23.48 5.87
CA LYS A 53 9.72 -24.61 5.20
C LYS A 53 10.14 -24.79 3.73
N TRP A 54 11.29 -24.27 3.31
CA TRP A 54 11.75 -24.29 1.93
C TRP A 54 11.80 -25.70 1.31
N HIS A 55 12.08 -26.73 2.11
CA HIS A 55 12.09 -28.13 1.67
C HIS A 55 10.74 -28.59 1.06
N LEU A 56 9.63 -27.92 1.39
CA LEU A 56 8.32 -28.17 0.76
C LEU A 56 8.31 -27.83 -0.73
N VAL A 57 9.32 -27.14 -1.26
CA VAL A 57 9.48 -26.93 -2.70
C VAL A 57 9.59 -28.26 -3.46
N PHE A 58 10.14 -29.31 -2.85
CA PHE A 58 10.30 -30.61 -3.50
C PHE A 58 9.01 -31.45 -3.51
N SER A 59 8.13 -31.28 -2.52
CA SER A 59 6.86 -32.00 -2.44
C SER A 59 5.70 -31.23 -3.07
N HIS A 60 5.66 -29.91 -2.84
CA HIS A 60 4.58 -29.02 -3.26
C HIS A 60 5.14 -27.69 -3.81
N PRO A 61 5.87 -27.72 -4.96
CA PRO A 61 6.57 -26.56 -5.50
C PRO A 61 5.67 -25.36 -5.74
N VAL A 62 4.51 -25.60 -6.36
CA VAL A 62 3.57 -24.53 -6.74
C VAL A 62 2.94 -23.88 -5.50
N LEU A 63 2.53 -24.69 -4.51
CA LEU A 63 1.91 -24.17 -3.29
C LEU A 63 2.91 -23.37 -2.46
N TYR A 64 4.13 -23.89 -2.29
CA TYR A 64 5.19 -23.19 -1.57
C TYR A 64 5.55 -21.87 -2.27
N ALA A 65 5.86 -21.91 -3.57
CA ALA A 65 6.26 -20.72 -4.32
C ALA A 65 5.16 -19.66 -4.35
N THR A 66 3.90 -20.07 -4.60
CA THR A 66 2.77 -19.13 -4.61
C THR A 66 2.55 -18.52 -3.23
N GLY A 67 2.61 -19.32 -2.16
CA GLY A 67 2.48 -18.82 -0.78
C GLY A 67 3.58 -17.82 -0.43
N MET A 68 4.83 -18.15 -0.78
CA MET A 68 5.99 -17.30 -0.55
C MET A 68 5.88 -15.97 -1.29
N VAL A 69 5.52 -16.00 -2.58
CA VAL A 69 5.36 -14.81 -3.42
C VAL A 69 4.22 -13.92 -2.91
N LEU A 70 3.07 -14.50 -2.55
CA LEU A 70 1.94 -13.73 -2.02
C LEU A 70 2.29 -13.06 -0.69
N LEU A 71 2.96 -13.79 0.20
CA LEU A 71 3.38 -13.28 1.51
C LEU A 71 4.43 -12.17 1.37
N ALA A 72 5.42 -12.34 0.50
CA ALA A 72 6.43 -11.33 0.19
C ALA A 72 5.80 -10.10 -0.49
N THR A 73 4.86 -10.30 -1.42
CA THR A 73 4.14 -9.21 -2.09
C THR A 73 3.30 -8.40 -1.11
N GLY A 74 2.53 -9.06 -0.23
CA GLY A 74 1.74 -8.37 0.80
C GLY A 74 2.60 -7.56 1.77
N THR A 75 3.77 -8.10 2.13
CA THR A 75 4.78 -7.42 2.95
C THR A 75 5.34 -6.18 2.24
N ALA A 76 5.78 -6.34 0.99
CA ALA A 76 6.30 -5.25 0.17
C ALA A 76 5.23 -4.15 -0.05
N LEU A 77 3.98 -4.54 -0.32
CA LEU A 77 2.88 -3.62 -0.51
C LEU A 77 2.58 -2.82 0.76
N SER A 78 2.65 -3.44 1.94
CA SER A 78 2.47 -2.76 3.22
C SER A 78 3.57 -1.73 3.47
N LEU A 79 4.82 -2.09 3.18
CA LEU A 79 5.98 -1.20 3.30
C LEU A 79 5.87 -0.01 2.34
N ILE A 80 5.60 -0.29 1.07
CA ILE A 80 5.47 0.73 0.03
C ILE A 80 4.34 1.69 0.37
N GLN A 81 3.19 1.21 0.86
CA GLN A 81 2.09 2.09 1.30
C GLN A 81 2.48 2.98 2.49
N ALA A 82 3.26 2.46 3.44
CA ALA A 82 3.76 3.24 4.58
C ALA A 82 4.71 4.36 4.15
N MET A 83 5.55 4.09 3.14
CA MET A 83 6.48 5.07 2.55
C MET A 83 5.77 6.09 1.67
N ALA A 84 4.86 5.63 0.80
CA ALA A 84 4.16 6.48 -0.16
C ALA A 84 3.01 7.31 0.45
N SER A 85 2.71 7.11 1.74
CA SER A 85 1.60 7.74 2.46
C SER A 85 0.24 7.59 1.75
N PHE A 86 0.07 6.52 0.98
CA PHE A 86 -1.07 6.29 0.10
C PHE A 86 -1.75 4.96 0.39
N CYS A 87 -3.08 4.97 0.50
CA CYS A 87 -3.86 3.75 0.70
C CYS A 87 -4.26 3.17 -0.65
N VAL A 88 -3.69 2.01 -0.99
CA VAL A 88 -3.95 1.33 -2.27
C VAL A 88 -5.41 0.92 -2.39
N VAL A 89 -6.01 0.44 -1.31
CA VAL A 89 -7.42 0.01 -1.30
C VAL A 89 -8.36 1.19 -1.59
N ASP A 90 -8.15 2.32 -0.93
CA ASP A 90 -8.98 3.51 -1.13
C ASP A 90 -8.78 4.10 -2.53
N GLY A 91 -7.54 4.11 -3.04
CA GLY A 91 -7.24 4.55 -4.40
C GLY A 91 -7.88 3.69 -5.50
N LEU A 92 -7.96 2.37 -5.27
CA LEU A 92 -8.67 1.44 -6.17
C LEU A 92 -10.19 1.63 -6.13
N LEU A 93 -10.74 1.84 -4.95
CA LEU A 93 -12.18 2.01 -4.75
C LEU A 93 -12.66 3.44 -5.09
N GLY A 94 -11.74 4.37 -5.36
CA GLY A 94 -12.06 5.78 -5.61
C GLY A 94 -12.64 6.46 -4.37
N ARG A 95 -12.10 6.15 -3.20
CA ARG A 95 -12.51 6.68 -1.90
C ARG A 95 -11.44 7.59 -1.31
N THR A 96 -11.88 8.55 -0.49
CA THR A 96 -11.02 9.48 0.25
C THR A 96 -11.40 9.47 1.71
N LEU A 97 -10.42 9.53 2.62
CA LEU A 97 -10.70 9.70 4.04
C LEU A 97 -11.05 11.17 4.34
N ILE A 98 -12.20 11.41 4.96
CA ILE A 98 -12.51 12.72 5.54
C ILE A 98 -11.87 12.75 6.93
N SER A 99 -10.80 13.53 7.09
CA SER A 99 -9.97 13.57 8.31
C SER A 99 -10.72 13.93 9.59
N ALA A 100 -11.90 14.53 9.51
CA ALA A 100 -12.69 14.92 10.69
C ALA A 100 -13.37 13.73 11.39
N ASP A 101 -13.84 12.74 10.63
CA ASP A 101 -14.75 11.69 11.16
C ASP A 101 -14.29 10.25 10.88
N HIS A 102 -13.09 10.05 10.32
CA HIS A 102 -12.64 8.75 9.78
C HIS A 102 -13.61 8.12 8.74
N LEU A 103 -14.52 8.91 8.19
CA LEU A 103 -15.49 8.48 7.19
C LEU A 103 -14.86 8.49 5.80
N THR A 104 -15.16 7.46 5.00
CA THR A 104 -14.77 7.40 3.59
C THR A 104 -15.82 8.06 2.71
N ALA A 105 -15.42 8.98 1.84
CA ALA A 105 -16.28 9.60 0.84
C ALA A 105 -15.80 9.29 -0.58
N PRO A 106 -16.71 9.25 -1.58
CA PRO A 106 -16.32 9.05 -2.97
C PRO A 106 -15.54 10.26 -3.51
N VAL A 107 -14.49 9.99 -4.30
CA VAL A 107 -13.77 11.02 -5.07
C VAL A 107 -14.73 11.62 -6.12
N ARG A 108 -15.07 12.90 -5.97
CA ARG A 108 -16.04 13.58 -6.86
C ARG A 108 -15.52 13.87 -8.26
N SER A 109 -14.20 14.08 -8.40
CA SER A 109 -13.59 14.38 -9.71
C SER A 109 -13.16 13.09 -10.42
N PRO A 110 -13.68 12.81 -11.64
CA PRO A 110 -13.35 11.59 -12.36
C PRO A 110 -11.87 11.51 -12.75
N GLU A 111 -11.23 12.65 -12.99
CA GLU A 111 -9.80 12.73 -13.30
C GLU A 111 -8.94 12.30 -12.11
N SER A 112 -9.28 12.75 -10.90
CA SER A 112 -8.60 12.38 -9.65
C SER A 112 -8.75 10.90 -9.36
N ARG A 113 -9.97 10.36 -9.52
CA ARG A 113 -10.23 8.91 -9.38
C ARG A 113 -9.35 8.09 -10.32
N LYS A 114 -9.21 8.50 -11.58
CA LYS A 114 -8.35 7.80 -12.55
C LYS A 114 -6.87 7.82 -12.12
N LYS A 115 -6.38 8.96 -11.62
CA LYS A 115 -5.01 9.10 -11.11
C LYS A 115 -4.77 8.20 -9.90
N ASP A 116 -5.71 8.16 -8.95
CA ASP A 116 -5.68 7.29 -7.77
C ASP A 116 -5.66 5.80 -8.13
N THR A 117 -6.54 5.36 -9.04
CA THR A 117 -6.57 3.96 -9.48
C THR A 117 -5.29 3.59 -10.21
N THR A 118 -4.77 4.47 -11.07
CA THR A 118 -3.51 4.22 -11.79
C THR A 118 -2.35 4.07 -10.82
N ARG A 119 -2.24 4.94 -9.82
CA ARG A 119 -1.19 4.83 -8.80
C ARG A 119 -1.35 3.58 -7.95
N ALA A 120 -2.58 3.21 -7.57
CA ALA A 120 -2.83 1.98 -6.83
C ALA A 120 -2.34 0.75 -7.61
N LEU A 121 -2.63 0.67 -8.91
CA LEU A 121 -2.14 -0.40 -9.78
C LEU A 121 -0.62 -0.41 -9.91
N LEU A 122 0.02 0.75 -10.04
CA LEU A 122 1.49 0.84 -10.07
C LEU A 122 2.14 0.34 -8.77
N LEU A 123 1.56 0.67 -7.61
CA LEU A 123 2.09 0.21 -6.32
C LEU A 123 1.87 -1.29 -6.13
N ILE A 124 0.74 -1.84 -6.57
CA ILE A 124 0.49 -3.29 -6.56
C ILE A 124 1.48 -4.00 -7.48
N GLY A 125 1.62 -3.54 -8.72
CA GLY A 125 2.55 -4.12 -9.69
C GLY A 125 4.00 -4.06 -9.19
N GLY A 126 4.43 -2.90 -8.66
CA GLY A 126 5.75 -2.74 -8.06
C GLY A 126 5.96 -3.67 -6.86
N ALA A 127 4.98 -3.78 -5.96
CA ALA A 127 5.05 -4.69 -4.82
C ALA A 127 5.13 -6.17 -5.26
N PHE A 128 4.41 -6.55 -6.31
CA PHE A 128 4.46 -7.91 -6.84
C PHE A 128 5.84 -8.24 -7.43
N VAL A 129 6.42 -7.32 -8.21
CA VAL A 129 7.78 -7.49 -8.76
C VAL A 129 8.80 -7.62 -7.63
N VAL A 130 8.74 -6.75 -6.61
CA VAL A 130 9.62 -6.81 -5.44
C VAL A 130 9.44 -8.13 -4.68
N GLY A 131 8.20 -8.53 -4.42
CA GLY A 131 7.88 -9.78 -3.73
C GLY A 131 8.39 -11.00 -4.49
N PHE A 132 8.15 -11.05 -5.79
CA PHE A 132 8.62 -12.13 -6.67
C PHE A 132 10.15 -12.26 -6.68
N LEU A 133 10.87 -11.16 -6.89
CA LEU A 133 12.33 -11.15 -6.89
C LEU A 133 12.88 -11.55 -5.52
N PHE A 134 12.31 -11.04 -4.44
CA PHE A 134 12.73 -11.39 -3.08
C PHE A 134 12.53 -12.88 -2.78
N SER A 135 11.36 -13.44 -3.13
CA SER A 135 11.10 -14.88 -3.00
C SER A 135 12.08 -15.72 -3.82
N ALA A 136 12.39 -15.31 -5.05
CA ALA A 136 13.36 -16.01 -5.89
C ALA A 136 14.77 -16.01 -5.27
N VAL A 137 15.22 -14.87 -4.76
CA VAL A 137 16.53 -14.74 -4.10
C VAL A 137 16.62 -15.63 -2.86
N LEU A 138 15.59 -15.64 -2.01
CA LEU A 138 15.57 -16.51 -0.83
C LEU A 138 15.65 -17.99 -1.22
N LEU A 139 14.82 -18.42 -2.17
CA LEU A 139 14.82 -19.81 -2.60
C LEU A 139 16.16 -20.23 -3.21
N ILE A 140 16.78 -19.38 -4.04
CA ILE A 140 18.10 -19.65 -4.61
C ILE A 140 19.16 -19.75 -3.50
N SER A 141 19.09 -18.89 -2.49
CA SER A 141 20.00 -18.91 -1.35
C SER A 141 19.92 -20.24 -0.59
N GLU A 142 18.71 -20.72 -0.29
CA GLU A 142 18.52 -21.99 0.42
C GLU A 142 19.02 -23.20 -0.40
N ILE A 143 18.75 -23.21 -1.71
CA ILE A 143 19.21 -24.27 -2.61
C ILE A 143 20.74 -24.29 -2.69
N ASN A 144 21.38 -23.12 -2.77
CA ASN A 144 22.84 -23.02 -2.82
C ASN A 144 23.49 -23.41 -1.49
N ALA A 145 22.88 -23.05 -0.35
CA ALA A 145 23.39 -23.41 0.96
C ALA A 145 23.26 -24.91 1.28
N SER A 146 22.34 -25.61 0.59
CA SER A 146 22.09 -27.04 0.76
C SER A 146 22.95 -27.94 -0.14
N ARG A 147 23.80 -27.36 -0.99
CA ARG A 147 24.78 -28.09 -1.82
C ARG A 147 26.14 -28.12 -1.14
#